data_AF-A0A8H7DAM9-F1
#
_entry.id   AF-A0A8H7DAM9-F1
#
_cell.length_a   1.000
_cell.length_b   1.000
_cell.length_c   1.000
_cell.angle_alpha   90.00
_cell.angle_beta   90.00
_cell.angle_gamma   90.00
#
_symmetry.space_group_name_H-M   'P 1'
#
loop_
_entity.id
_entity.type
_entity.pdbx_description
1 polymer ?
#
loop_
_entity_poly.entity_id
_entity_poly.type
_entity_poly.pdbx_seq_one_letter_code
_entity_poly.pdbx_strand_id
1 'polypeptide(L)'
;MLLYSYGLVTGRFLSMGNTLAKSPQELTLATARSIEKQCQLILEPAPYPPPPGYVRVHFYSHLYRIYDKSPPDLAADIPLCRSGGLDLDVVKRQWGLETCLPVDPLRWKPFQPTHPDYLSAVAVEVLSHGQGCIKVIEPTVSHQTLMQRHTREVVLGMASLVQLSCLRSFEMVYDCLETDTPLPALCRRLHKRTRRIASAWKWDEIFSFLILCLWIALAVASFGGYIQWAPGERARKWVHTGSFSL
;
A
#
# COMPACT_ATOMS: atom_id res chain seq x y z
N MET A 1 39.89 -9.99 -57.75
CA MET A 1 40.81 -9.07 -57.05
C MET A 1 39.97 -8.23 -56.11
N LEU A 2 39.79 -8.69 -54.87
CA LEU A 2 38.89 -8.12 -53.86
C LEU A 2 39.73 -7.27 -52.90
N LEU A 3 39.48 -5.97 -52.86
CA LEU A 3 40.05 -5.07 -51.86
C LEU A 3 39.00 -4.82 -50.77
N TYR A 4 39.22 -5.46 -49.62
CA TYR A 4 38.49 -5.21 -48.38
C TYR A 4 39.05 -3.95 -47.71
N SER A 5 38.25 -2.90 -47.59
CA SER A 5 38.56 -1.72 -46.79
C SER A 5 38.18 -1.98 -45.33
N TYR A 6 39.19 -2.04 -44.45
CA TYR A 6 39.02 -2.02 -43.01
C TYR A 6 38.64 -0.60 -42.55
N GLY A 7 37.41 -0.44 -42.08
CA GLY A 7 36.93 0.78 -41.43
C GLY A 7 37.42 0.84 -39.98
N LEU A 8 38.12 1.93 -39.64
CA LEU A 8 38.56 2.27 -38.30
C LEU A 8 37.40 2.27 -37.29
N VAL A 9 37.53 1.48 -36.24
CA VAL A 9 36.71 1.53 -35.03
C VAL A 9 37.21 2.71 -34.18
N THR A 10 36.44 3.80 -34.14
CA THR A 10 36.66 4.91 -33.21
C THR A 10 36.33 4.43 -31.79
N GLY A 11 37.37 4.24 -30.98
CA GLY A 11 37.23 3.93 -29.56
C GLY A 11 36.58 5.09 -28.80
N ARG A 12 35.38 4.85 -28.24
CA ARG A 12 34.83 5.66 -27.16
C ARG A 12 35.63 5.37 -25.90
N PHE A 13 36.51 6.29 -25.53
CA PHE A 13 37.09 6.36 -24.20
C PHE A 13 35.94 6.58 -23.20
N LEU A 14 35.56 5.53 -22.47
CA LEU A 14 34.74 5.66 -21.28
C LEU A 14 35.58 6.42 -20.24
N SER A 15 35.22 7.68 -20.01
CA SER A 15 35.74 8.45 -18.88
C SER A 15 35.33 7.71 -17.61
N MET A 16 36.25 6.93 -17.05
CA MET A 16 36.15 6.43 -15.68
C MET A 16 36.23 7.66 -14.78
N GLY A 17 35.06 8.20 -14.44
CA GLY A 17 34.95 9.23 -13.42
C GLY A 17 35.57 8.68 -12.15
N ASN A 18 36.65 9.29 -11.69
CA ASN A 18 37.26 9.03 -10.40
C ASN A 18 36.18 9.15 -9.32
N THR A 19 35.65 8.02 -8.87
CA THR A 19 34.89 7.92 -7.63
C THR A 19 35.88 8.10 -6.48
N LEU A 20 36.28 9.35 -6.27
CA LEU A 20 36.98 9.78 -5.07
C LEU A 20 36.16 9.28 -3.89
N ALA A 21 36.72 8.32 -3.16
CA ALA A 21 36.08 7.73 -1.99
C ALA A 21 35.75 8.88 -1.03
N LYS A 22 34.45 9.12 -0.84
CA LYS A 22 33.97 10.15 0.10
C LYS A 22 34.61 9.90 1.45
N SER A 23 35.08 10.96 2.10
CA SER A 23 35.69 10.81 3.41
C SER A 23 34.64 10.28 4.41
N PRO A 24 35.05 9.55 5.47
CA PRO A 24 34.11 9.07 6.48
C PRO A 24 33.23 10.17 7.08
N GLN A 25 33.74 11.40 7.17
CA GLN A 25 33.01 12.57 7.64
C GLN A 25 31.93 13.03 6.65
N GLU A 26 32.20 12.99 5.35
CA GLU A 26 31.20 13.32 4.33
C GLU A 26 30.09 12.26 4.30
N LEU A 27 30.42 11.01 4.57
CA LEU A 27 29.45 9.91 4.64
C LEU A 27 28.51 10.10 5.84
N THR A 28 29.03 10.40 7.04
CA THR A 28 28.20 10.63 8.23
C THR A 28 27.31 11.86 8.07
N LEU A 29 27.81 12.93 7.46
CA LEU A 29 27.05 14.15 7.23
C LEU A 29 25.96 13.96 6.17
N ALA A 30 26.22 13.16 5.13
CA ALA A 30 25.21 12.76 4.15
C ALA A 30 24.11 11.89 4.78
N THR A 31 24.48 10.94 5.64
CA THR A 31 23.52 10.10 6.38
C THR A 31 22.66 10.95 7.32
N ALA A 32 23.27 11.88 8.08
CA ALA A 32 22.53 12.79 8.96
C ALA A 32 21.52 13.65 8.19
N ARG A 33 21.92 14.22 7.04
CA ARG A 33 21.02 14.99 6.17
C ARG A 33 19.91 14.14 5.55
N SER A 34 20.19 12.87 5.23
CA SER A 34 19.18 11.94 4.74
C SER A 34 18.15 11.62 5.82
N ILE A 35 18.61 11.36 7.05
CA ILE A 35 17.76 11.13 8.21
C ILE A 35 16.91 12.38 8.49
N GLU A 36 17.51 13.57 8.47
CA GLU A 36 16.80 14.82 8.71
C GLU A 36 15.76 15.12 7.63
N LYS A 37 16.09 14.92 6.34
CA LYS A 37 15.10 15.02 5.25
C LYS A 37 13.97 14.00 5.40
N GLN A 38 14.30 12.79 5.81
CA GLN A 38 13.31 11.75 6.05
C GLN A 38 12.42 12.10 7.25
N CYS A 39 12.98 12.66 8.33
CA CYS A 39 12.21 13.17 9.46
C CYS A 39 11.35 14.39 9.10
N GLN A 40 11.83 15.29 8.25
CA GLN A 40 11.06 16.45 7.79
C GLN A 40 9.90 16.06 6.87
N LEU A 41 10.05 14.99 6.09
CA LEU A 41 8.94 14.40 5.31
C LEU A 41 7.91 13.69 6.19
N ILE A 42 8.23 13.39 7.45
CA ILE A 42 7.34 12.71 8.43
C ILE A 42 6.73 13.72 9.43
N LEU A 43 6.97 15.03 9.27
CA LEU A 43 6.16 16.05 9.95
C LEU A 43 4.76 16.04 9.32
N GLU A 44 3.95 15.07 9.72
CA GLU A 44 2.52 15.07 9.41
C GLU A 44 1.96 16.42 9.84
N PRO A 45 1.19 17.10 8.97
CA PRO A 45 0.50 18.32 9.36
C PRO A 45 -0.29 18.05 10.63
N ALA A 46 -0.31 19.05 11.54
CA ALA A 46 -1.04 18.94 12.80
C ALA A 46 -2.43 18.35 12.53
N PRO A 47 -2.81 17.25 13.19
CA PRO A 47 -3.99 16.49 12.81
C PRO A 47 -5.20 17.41 12.82
N TYR A 48 -5.91 17.53 11.69
CA TYR A 48 -7.18 18.26 11.63
C TYR A 48 -8.11 17.69 12.72
N PRO A 49 -8.87 18.53 13.45
CA PRO A 49 -9.83 18.02 14.43
C PRO A 49 -10.85 17.12 13.72
N PRO A 50 -11.31 16.02 14.36
CA PRO A 50 -12.32 15.16 13.77
C PRO A 50 -13.62 15.96 13.53
N PRO A 51 -14.38 15.66 12.46
CA PRO A 51 -15.67 16.31 12.22
C PRO A 51 -16.64 16.12 13.39
N PRO A 52 -17.63 17.02 13.58
CA PRO A 52 -18.65 16.85 14.61
C PRO A 52 -19.40 15.51 14.44
N GLY A 53 -19.57 14.78 15.55
CA GLY A 53 -20.18 13.44 15.53
C GLY A 53 -19.22 12.30 15.14
N TYR A 54 -17.93 12.59 14.98
CA TYR A 54 -16.90 11.58 14.77
C TYR A 54 -15.91 11.59 15.93
N VAL A 55 -15.27 10.43 16.16
CA VAL A 55 -14.14 10.30 17.09
C VAL A 55 -12.95 9.71 16.34
N ARG A 56 -11.77 10.28 16.57
CA ARG A 56 -10.53 9.73 16.02
C ARG A 56 -10.14 8.48 16.79
N VAL A 57 -9.87 7.39 16.08
CA VAL A 57 -9.40 6.14 16.65
C VAL A 57 -8.02 5.85 16.10
N HIS A 58 -7.07 5.56 17.00
CA HIS A 58 -5.70 5.19 16.70
C HIS A 58 -5.48 3.72 17.03
N PHE A 59 -5.15 2.92 16.02
CA PHE A 59 -4.77 1.53 16.21
C PHE A 59 -3.27 1.38 16.42
N TYR A 60 -2.91 0.53 17.37
CA TYR A 60 -1.55 0.10 17.62
C TYR A 60 -1.50 -1.41 17.63
N SER A 61 -0.51 -1.98 16.93
CA SER A 61 -0.28 -3.43 16.92
C SER A 61 0.04 -3.98 18.31
N HIS A 62 0.68 -3.17 19.15
CA HIS A 62 1.07 -3.54 20.51
C HIS A 62 1.01 -2.37 21.49
N LEU A 63 0.78 -2.69 22.77
CA LEU A 63 0.72 -1.72 23.86
C LEU A 63 2.03 -0.95 24.09
N TYR A 64 3.20 -1.57 23.87
CA TYR A 64 4.50 -0.90 24.05
C TYR A 64 4.69 0.32 23.15
N ARG A 65 4.14 0.29 21.92
CA ARG A 65 4.22 1.42 20.98
C ARG A 65 3.53 2.66 21.51
N ILE A 66 2.48 2.47 22.29
CA ILE A 66 1.77 3.57 22.96
C ILE A 66 2.66 4.20 24.03
N TYR A 67 3.37 3.37 24.82
CA TYR A 67 4.30 3.85 25.85
C TYR A 67 5.47 4.62 25.24
N ASP A 68 6.02 4.12 24.13
CA ASP A 68 7.13 4.74 23.41
C ASP A 68 6.71 5.99 22.61
N LYS A 69 5.43 6.39 22.68
CA LYS A 69 4.84 7.50 21.91
C LYS A 69 5.09 7.36 20.41
N SER A 70 5.12 6.12 19.92
CA SER A 70 5.25 5.83 18.50
C SER A 70 4.01 6.34 17.73
N PRO A 71 4.15 6.64 16.43
CA PRO A 71 2.98 6.91 15.59
C PRO A 71 2.05 5.69 15.54
N PRO A 72 0.73 5.92 15.42
CA PRO A 72 -0.24 4.84 15.27
C PRO A 72 0.00 4.08 13.97
N ASP A 73 -0.34 2.80 13.96
CA ASP A 73 -0.27 1.97 12.75
C ASP A 73 -1.36 2.33 11.75
N LEU A 74 -2.56 2.62 12.27
CA LEU A 74 -3.69 3.10 11.50
C LEU A 74 -4.41 4.20 12.31
N ALA A 75 -4.92 5.20 11.62
CA ALA A 75 -5.77 6.23 12.21
C ALA A 75 -6.98 6.46 11.30
N ALA A 76 -8.16 6.59 11.90
CA ALA A 76 -9.38 6.94 11.16
C ALA A 76 -10.36 7.70 12.07
N ASP A 77 -11.15 8.56 11.46
CA ASP A 77 -12.28 9.22 12.12
C ASP A 77 -13.52 8.34 11.95
N ILE A 78 -14.06 7.84 13.05
CA ILE A 78 -15.17 6.87 13.08
C ILE A 78 -16.44 7.59 13.52
N PRO A 79 -17.57 7.43 12.81
CA PRO A 79 -18.82 8.05 13.21
C PRO A 79 -19.32 7.48 14.53
N LEU A 80 -19.76 8.36 15.42
CA LEU A 80 -20.42 7.98 16.67
C LEU A 80 -21.87 7.56 16.38
N CYS A 81 -22.39 6.66 17.22
CA CYS A 81 -23.82 6.35 17.24
C CYS A 81 -24.62 7.59 17.68
N ARG A 82 -25.93 7.62 17.43
CA ARG A 82 -26.83 8.72 17.87
C ARG A 82 -26.80 8.95 19.38
N SER A 83 -26.45 7.93 20.15
CA SER A 83 -26.27 7.98 21.61
C SER A 83 -24.96 8.64 22.04
N GLY A 84 -24.06 8.98 21.11
CA GLY A 84 -22.69 9.42 21.39
C GLY A 84 -21.71 8.28 21.69
N GLY A 85 -22.17 7.02 21.67
CA GLY A 85 -21.30 5.85 21.83
C GLY A 85 -20.52 5.49 20.56
N LEU A 86 -19.53 4.63 20.71
CA LEU A 86 -18.72 4.12 19.61
C LEU A 86 -18.95 2.61 19.44
N ASP A 87 -19.33 2.21 18.23
CA ASP A 87 -19.46 0.80 17.83
C ASP A 87 -18.08 0.26 17.40
N LEU A 88 -17.53 -0.65 18.19
CA LEU A 88 -16.23 -1.28 17.93
C LEU A 88 -16.31 -2.31 16.81
N ASP A 89 -17.48 -2.85 16.46
CA ASP A 89 -17.64 -3.73 15.28
C ASP A 89 -17.39 -2.97 13.98
N VAL A 90 -17.71 -1.67 13.93
CA VAL A 90 -17.38 -0.82 12.77
C VAL A 90 -15.87 -0.70 12.64
N VAL A 91 -15.17 -0.44 13.75
CA VAL A 91 -13.70 -0.33 13.79
C VAL A 91 -13.05 -1.65 13.35
N LYS A 92 -13.50 -2.78 13.91
CA LYS A 92 -13.00 -4.12 13.55
C LYS A 92 -13.18 -4.40 12.05
N ARG A 93 -14.37 -4.14 11.50
CA ARG A 93 -14.65 -4.37 10.07
C ARG A 93 -13.83 -3.44 9.17
N GLN A 94 -13.68 -2.18 9.55
CA GLN A 94 -12.94 -1.19 8.76
C GLN A 94 -11.46 -1.54 8.61
N TRP A 95 -10.84 -2.12 9.65
CA TRP A 95 -9.42 -2.47 9.64
C TRP A 95 -9.13 -3.96 9.51
N GLY A 96 -10.17 -4.82 9.44
CA GLY A 96 -10.00 -6.27 9.40
C GLY A 96 -9.38 -6.85 10.68
N LEU A 97 -9.83 -6.36 11.84
CA LEU A 97 -9.43 -6.85 13.15
C LEU A 97 -10.37 -7.97 13.62
N GLU A 98 -9.82 -8.97 14.30
CA GLU A 98 -10.61 -9.98 15.00
C GLU A 98 -11.09 -9.46 16.35
N THR A 99 -10.20 -8.80 17.08
CA THR A 99 -10.50 -8.18 18.37
C THR A 99 -10.08 -6.72 18.38
N CYS A 100 -10.77 -5.91 19.17
CA CYS A 100 -10.47 -4.49 19.31
C CYS A 100 -10.74 -4.11 20.76
N LEU A 101 -9.67 -3.84 21.51
CA LEU A 101 -9.79 -3.36 22.87
C LEU A 101 -9.25 -1.93 22.97
N PRO A 102 -10.04 -0.97 23.48
CA PRO A 102 -9.52 0.34 23.82
C PRO A 102 -8.51 0.26 24.96
N VAL A 103 -7.63 1.25 25.03
CA VAL A 103 -6.63 1.39 26.08
C VAL A 103 -6.98 2.59 26.94
N ASP A 104 -7.07 2.38 28.25
CA ASP A 104 -7.27 3.47 29.22
C ASP A 104 -6.00 4.34 29.27
N PRO A 105 -6.08 5.65 28.94
CA PRO A 105 -4.91 6.53 28.87
C PRO A 105 -4.30 6.83 30.25
N LEU A 106 -5.04 6.64 31.34
CA LEU A 106 -4.55 6.87 32.71
C LEU A 106 -3.87 5.62 33.26
N ARG A 107 -4.42 4.45 32.98
CA ARG A 107 -3.92 3.16 33.51
C ARG A 107 -2.95 2.47 32.57
N TRP A 108 -2.94 2.85 31.30
CA TRP A 108 -2.20 2.21 30.21
C TRP A 108 -2.44 0.70 30.13
N LYS A 109 -3.70 0.30 30.36
CA LYS A 109 -4.13 -1.10 30.30
C LYS A 109 -5.30 -1.22 29.33
N PRO A 110 -5.47 -2.39 28.71
CA PRO A 110 -6.67 -2.67 27.92
C PRO A 110 -7.91 -2.49 28.80
N PHE A 111 -8.83 -1.66 28.33
CA PHE A 111 -10.12 -1.42 28.94
C PHE A 111 -11.10 -2.49 28.45
N GLN A 112 -11.73 -3.20 29.38
CA GLN A 112 -12.75 -4.20 29.08
C GLN A 112 -14.13 -3.57 29.20
N PRO A 113 -14.79 -3.22 28.07
CA PRO A 113 -16.14 -2.70 28.13
C PRO A 113 -17.13 -3.77 28.59
N THR A 114 -18.22 -3.33 29.23
CA THR A 114 -19.33 -4.23 29.63
C THR A 114 -19.95 -4.92 28.43
N HIS A 115 -20.01 -4.23 27.29
CA HIS A 115 -20.41 -4.77 25.99
C HIS A 115 -19.17 -4.87 25.10
N PRO A 116 -18.74 -6.08 24.67
CA PRO A 116 -17.48 -6.27 23.95
C PRO A 116 -17.30 -5.37 22.72
N ASP A 117 -18.40 -5.08 22.03
CA ASP A 117 -18.38 -4.37 20.74
C ASP A 117 -18.91 -2.93 20.84
N TYR A 118 -19.11 -2.38 22.04
CA TYR A 118 -19.69 -1.05 22.20
C TYR A 118 -19.09 -0.27 23.38
N LEU A 119 -18.72 0.98 23.11
CA LEU A 119 -18.34 1.97 24.11
C LEU A 119 -19.47 2.97 24.32
N SER A 120 -19.86 3.16 25.59
CA SER A 120 -20.81 4.19 25.96
C SER A 120 -20.23 5.59 25.70
N ALA A 121 -21.09 6.60 25.57
CA ALA A 121 -20.66 7.99 25.36
C ALA A 121 -19.70 8.47 26.48
N VAL A 122 -19.95 8.06 27.72
CA VAL A 122 -19.07 8.36 28.86
C VAL A 122 -17.70 7.70 28.69
N ALA A 123 -17.65 6.43 28.25
CA ALA A 123 -16.39 5.77 27.98
C ALA A 123 -15.63 6.43 26.83
N VAL A 124 -16.32 6.84 25.76
CA VAL A 124 -15.74 7.60 24.64
C VAL A 124 -15.13 8.91 25.14
N GLU A 125 -15.84 9.68 25.96
CA GLU A 125 -15.35 10.93 26.54
C GLU A 125 -14.12 10.71 27.42
N VAL A 126 -14.17 9.75 28.35
CA VAL A 126 -13.05 9.44 29.26
C VAL A 126 -11.81 8.94 28.49
N LEU A 127 -12.00 8.05 27.52
CA LEU A 127 -10.90 7.46 26.76
C LEU A 127 -10.26 8.43 25.76
N SER A 128 -11.02 9.40 25.26
CA SER A 128 -10.53 10.45 24.35
C SER A 128 -10.02 11.70 25.07
N HIS A 129 -10.29 11.83 26.38
CA HIS A 129 -9.98 13.03 27.13
C HIS A 129 -8.49 13.40 27.07
N GLY A 130 -8.21 14.67 26.78
CA GLY A 130 -6.86 15.23 26.70
C GLY A 130 -6.06 14.89 25.42
N GLN A 131 -6.36 13.79 24.74
CA GLN A 131 -5.66 13.36 23.52
C GLN A 131 -6.48 13.54 22.24
N GLY A 132 -7.80 13.73 22.34
CA GLY A 132 -8.69 13.90 21.19
C GLY A 132 -8.83 12.64 20.32
N CYS A 133 -8.34 11.50 20.80
CA CYS A 133 -8.39 10.23 20.10
C CYS A 133 -8.52 9.06 21.09
N ILE A 134 -9.15 7.97 20.64
CA ILE A 134 -9.21 6.71 21.38
C ILE A 134 -8.12 5.79 20.85
N LYS A 135 -7.27 5.28 21.72
CA LYS A 135 -6.26 4.29 21.37
C LYS A 135 -6.81 2.90 21.52
N VAL A 136 -6.63 2.06 20.50
CA VAL A 136 -7.08 0.67 20.50
C VAL A 136 -5.94 -0.26 20.12
N ILE A 137 -6.00 -1.49 20.64
CA ILE A 137 -5.08 -2.57 20.35
C ILE A 137 -5.85 -3.84 20.01
N GLU A 138 -5.15 -4.81 19.43
CA GLU A 138 -5.65 -6.16 19.20
C GLU A 138 -4.81 -7.16 20.01
N PRO A 139 -5.23 -7.51 21.23
CA PRO A 139 -4.40 -8.31 22.13
C PRO A 139 -4.26 -9.76 21.69
N THR A 140 -5.30 -10.30 21.05
CA THR A 140 -5.38 -11.69 20.62
C THR A 140 -5.70 -11.72 19.14
N VAL A 141 -4.76 -12.27 18.37
CA VAL A 141 -4.92 -12.53 16.94
C VAL A 141 -4.81 -14.04 16.74
N SER A 142 -5.78 -14.64 16.08
CA SER A 142 -5.72 -16.04 15.69
C SER A 142 -4.56 -16.26 14.72
N HIS A 143 -4.00 -17.47 14.74
CA HIS A 143 -2.95 -17.86 13.79
C HIS A 143 -3.41 -17.69 12.33
N GLN A 144 -4.69 -17.93 12.05
CA GLN A 144 -5.26 -17.78 10.72
C GLN A 144 -5.25 -16.33 10.26
N THR A 145 -5.62 -15.38 11.12
CA THR A 145 -5.58 -13.95 10.77
C THR A 145 -4.17 -13.42 10.65
N LEU A 146 -3.23 -13.89 11.49
CA LEU A 146 -1.81 -13.56 11.30
C LEU A 146 -1.32 -14.00 9.91
N MET A 147 -1.64 -15.23 9.50
CA MET A 147 -1.29 -15.73 8.17
C MET A 147 -1.94 -14.90 7.05
N GLN A 148 -3.22 -14.57 7.17
CA GLN A 148 -3.91 -13.73 6.18
C GLN A 148 -3.26 -12.34 6.06
N ARG A 149 -2.88 -11.72 7.18
CA ARG A 149 -2.22 -10.41 7.17
C ARG A 149 -0.84 -10.46 6.55
N HIS A 150 -0.03 -11.45 6.92
CA HIS A 150 1.28 -11.65 6.32
C HIS A 150 1.15 -11.88 4.81
N THR A 151 0.19 -12.69 4.36
CA THR A 151 -0.09 -12.86 2.93
C THR A 151 -0.49 -11.54 2.26
N ARG A 152 -1.37 -10.74 2.87
CA ARG A 152 -1.75 -9.42 2.33
C ARG A 152 -0.55 -8.48 2.22
N GLU A 153 0.32 -8.45 3.22
CA GLU A 153 1.53 -7.63 3.22
C GLU A 153 2.48 -8.04 2.09
N VAL A 154 2.76 -9.34 1.93
CA VAL A 154 3.59 -9.87 0.83
C VAL A 154 2.98 -9.51 -0.53
N VAL A 155 1.66 -9.65 -0.66
CA VAL A 155 0.94 -9.33 -1.89
C VAL A 155 0.99 -7.84 -2.23
N LEU A 156 0.77 -6.96 -1.25
CA LEU A 156 0.90 -5.51 -1.44
C LEU A 156 2.33 -5.11 -1.78
N GLY A 157 3.32 -5.75 -1.14
CA GLY A 157 4.73 -5.57 -1.47
C GLY A 157 5.04 -5.96 -2.91
N MET A 158 4.57 -7.12 -3.36
CA MET A 158 4.73 -7.57 -4.75
C MET A 158 4.03 -6.63 -5.74
N ALA A 159 2.79 -6.20 -5.45
CA ALA A 159 2.06 -5.27 -6.29
C ALA A 159 2.80 -3.93 -6.44
N SER A 160 3.37 -3.42 -5.34
CA SER A 160 4.18 -2.20 -5.33
C SER A 160 5.45 -2.35 -6.17
N LEU A 161 6.13 -3.50 -6.08
CA LEU A 161 7.31 -3.81 -6.90
C LEU A 161 6.97 -3.89 -8.39
N VAL A 162 5.84 -4.50 -8.74
CA VAL A 162 5.34 -4.55 -10.13
C VAL A 162 5.05 -3.14 -10.63
N GLN A 163 4.35 -2.31 -9.84
CA GLN A 163 4.04 -0.93 -10.20
C GLN A 163 5.31 -0.10 -10.43
N LEU A 164 6.29 -0.19 -9.53
CA LEU A 164 7.59 0.50 -9.68
C LEU A 164 8.34 0.02 -10.93
N SER A 165 8.33 -1.29 -11.20
CA SER A 165 8.97 -1.87 -12.39
C SER A 165 8.31 -1.38 -13.69
N CYS A 166 6.98 -1.25 -13.70
CA CYS A 166 6.22 -0.68 -14.82
C CYS A 166 6.58 0.80 -15.03
N LEU A 167 6.51 1.63 -13.98
CA LEU A 167 6.88 3.05 -14.07
C LEU A 167 8.30 3.24 -14.58
N ARG A 168 9.25 2.46 -14.06
CA ARG A 168 10.66 2.53 -14.49
C ARG A 168 10.85 2.13 -15.95
N SER A 169 10.09 1.14 -16.41
CA SER A 169 10.09 0.71 -17.81
C SER A 169 9.51 1.80 -18.72
N PHE A 170 8.45 2.50 -18.29
CA PHE A 170 7.90 3.64 -19.02
C PHE A 170 8.90 4.80 -19.12
N GLU A 171 9.58 5.15 -18.03
CA GLU A 171 10.65 6.17 -18.04
C GLU A 171 11.77 5.81 -19.02
N MET A 172 12.27 4.57 -18.98
CA MET A 172 13.35 4.14 -19.87
C MET A 172 12.94 4.22 -21.35
N VAL A 173 11.71 3.84 -21.68
CA VAL A 173 11.17 3.97 -23.05
C VAL A 173 11.04 5.44 -23.45
N TYR A 174 10.58 6.29 -22.54
CA TYR A 174 10.46 7.73 -22.77
C TYR A 174 11.83 8.37 -23.03
N ASP A 175 12.83 8.07 -22.18
CA ASP A 175 14.20 8.57 -22.32
C ASP A 175 14.82 8.12 -23.66
N CYS A 176 14.63 6.85 -24.06
CA CYS A 176 15.09 6.36 -25.37
C CYS A 176 14.40 7.09 -26.54
N LEU A 177 13.11 7.41 -26.41
CA LEU A 177 12.39 8.17 -27.44
C LEU A 177 12.90 9.62 -27.54
N GLU A 178 13.21 10.25 -26.40
CA GLU A 178 13.66 11.64 -26.35
C GLU A 178 15.12 11.80 -26.81
N THR A 179 16.01 10.90 -26.39
CA THR A 179 17.46 11.00 -26.67
C THR A 179 17.86 10.53 -28.07
N ASP A 180 17.22 9.48 -28.60
CA ASP A 180 17.65 8.86 -29.86
C ASP A 180 16.81 9.25 -31.08
N THR A 181 15.77 10.08 -30.95
CA THR A 181 14.91 10.42 -32.11
C THR A 181 14.51 11.89 -32.22
N PRO A 182 14.70 12.55 -33.40
CA PRO A 182 14.10 13.86 -33.66
C PRO A 182 12.58 13.71 -33.85
N LEU A 183 11.84 13.97 -32.78
CA LEU A 183 10.42 13.67 -32.58
C LEU A 183 9.44 14.05 -33.73
N PRO A 184 9.61 15.11 -34.54
CA PRO A 184 8.61 15.45 -35.57
C PRO A 184 8.61 14.50 -36.79
N ALA A 185 9.76 13.94 -37.17
CA ALA A 185 9.88 13.08 -38.36
C ALA A 185 9.56 11.61 -38.05
N LEU A 186 9.83 11.18 -36.81
CA LEU A 186 9.62 9.81 -36.39
C LEU A 186 8.18 9.54 -35.97
N CYS A 187 7.44 10.49 -35.38
CA CYS A 187 5.99 10.33 -35.16
C CYS A 187 5.22 9.99 -36.46
N ARG A 188 5.60 10.59 -37.61
CA ARG A 188 4.99 10.26 -38.92
C ARG A 188 5.39 8.88 -39.45
N ARG A 189 6.61 8.40 -39.15
CA ARG A 189 7.07 7.04 -39.54
C ARG A 189 6.58 5.96 -38.58
N LEU A 190 6.57 6.24 -37.28
CA LEU A 190 6.00 5.37 -36.25
C LEU A 190 4.52 5.18 -36.49
N HIS A 191 3.72 6.18 -36.84
CA HIS A 191 2.31 5.96 -37.18
C HIS A 191 2.10 4.97 -38.34
N LYS A 192 3.03 4.91 -39.31
CA LYS A 192 3.05 3.89 -40.39
C LYS A 192 3.62 2.54 -39.95
N ARG A 193 4.49 2.52 -38.94
CA ARG A 193 5.19 1.31 -38.44
C ARG A 193 4.45 0.64 -37.28
N THR A 194 3.80 1.38 -36.38
CA THR A 194 2.84 0.87 -35.40
C THR A 194 1.65 0.23 -36.08
N ARG A 195 1.24 0.66 -37.28
CA ARG A 195 0.25 -0.08 -38.08
C ARG A 195 0.73 -1.46 -38.55
N ARG A 196 2.05 -1.68 -38.66
CA ARG A 196 2.67 -2.98 -39.00
C ARG A 196 3.13 -3.78 -37.77
N ILE A 197 3.44 -3.08 -36.67
CA ILE A 197 3.86 -3.67 -35.40
C ILE A 197 2.63 -4.05 -34.56
N ALA A 198 1.52 -3.30 -34.63
CA ALA A 198 0.24 -3.71 -34.03
C ALA A 198 -0.36 -4.96 -34.71
N SER A 199 0.08 -5.30 -35.93
CA SER A 199 -0.20 -6.59 -36.56
C SER A 199 0.88 -7.66 -36.31
N ALA A 200 2.00 -7.31 -35.69
CA ALA A 200 3.13 -8.22 -35.38
C ALA A 200 3.29 -8.48 -33.87
N TRP A 201 2.73 -7.62 -33.02
CA TRP A 201 2.49 -7.91 -31.62
C TRP A 201 1.47 -9.03 -31.60
N LYS A 202 1.92 -10.23 -31.23
CA LYS A 202 1.02 -11.33 -30.96
C LYS A 202 0.14 -10.88 -29.82
N TRP A 203 -1.11 -10.55 -30.12
CA TRP A 203 -2.13 -10.24 -29.13
C TRP A 203 -2.13 -11.27 -28.00
N ASP A 204 -1.74 -12.51 -28.28
CA ASP A 204 -1.50 -13.59 -27.32
C ASP A 204 -0.58 -13.21 -26.16
N GLU A 205 0.52 -12.47 -26.37
CA GLU A 205 1.46 -12.12 -25.28
C GLU A 205 0.88 -11.04 -24.36
N ILE A 206 0.25 -10.02 -24.94
CA ILE A 206 -0.44 -8.97 -24.18
C ILE A 206 -1.65 -9.56 -23.45
N PHE A 207 -2.40 -10.44 -24.12
CA PHE A 207 -3.55 -11.11 -23.54
C PHE A 207 -3.12 -12.06 -22.42
N SER A 208 -2.00 -12.78 -22.58
CA SER A 208 -1.41 -13.62 -21.53
C SER A 208 -0.96 -12.77 -20.33
N PHE A 209 -0.36 -11.61 -20.57
CA PHE A 209 0.02 -10.68 -19.50
C PHE A 209 -1.21 -10.13 -18.77
N LEU A 210 -2.26 -9.72 -19.50
CA LEU A 210 -3.51 -9.24 -18.91
C LEU A 210 -4.24 -10.35 -18.13
N ILE A 211 -4.26 -11.58 -18.66
CA ILE A 211 -4.78 -12.76 -17.96
C ILE A 211 -3.98 -13.01 -16.68
N LEU A 212 -2.66 -12.93 -16.73
CA LEU A 212 -1.81 -13.09 -15.55
C LEU A 212 -2.10 -12.02 -14.51
N CYS A 213 -2.22 -10.74 -14.92
CA CYS A 213 -2.61 -9.65 -14.03
C CYS A 213 -4.01 -9.88 -13.42
N LEU A 214 -4.97 -10.37 -14.21
CA LEU A 214 -6.31 -10.72 -13.73
C LEU A 214 -6.27 -11.86 -12.70
N TRP A 215 -5.49 -12.91 -12.96
CA TRP A 215 -5.31 -14.03 -12.02
C TRP A 215 -4.63 -13.60 -10.73
N ILE A 216 -3.61 -12.74 -10.82
CA ILE A 216 -2.96 -12.16 -9.64
C ILE A 216 -4.01 -11.35 -8.85
N ALA A 217 -4.78 -10.48 -9.50
CA ALA A 217 -5.82 -9.70 -8.84
C ALA A 217 -6.90 -10.58 -8.18
N LEU A 218 -7.34 -11.65 -8.85
CA LEU A 218 -8.28 -12.63 -8.30
C LEU A 218 -7.69 -13.38 -7.09
N ALA A 219 -6.41 -13.75 -7.15
CA ALA A 219 -5.71 -14.36 -6.03
C ALA A 219 -5.56 -13.38 -4.85
N VAL A 220 -5.24 -12.12 -5.11
CA VAL A 220 -5.22 -11.07 -4.07
C VAL A 220 -6.59 -10.93 -3.42
N ALA A 221 -7.66 -10.87 -4.22
CA ALA A 221 -9.02 -10.71 -3.71
C ALA A 221 -9.49 -11.94 -2.91
N SER A 222 -9.07 -13.15 -3.32
CA SER A 222 -9.40 -14.39 -2.63
C SER A 222 -8.65 -14.54 -1.30
N PHE A 223 -7.33 -14.39 -1.31
CA PHE A 223 -6.51 -14.44 -0.09
C PHE A 223 -6.76 -13.25 0.85
N GLY A 224 -7.13 -12.11 0.28
CA GLY A 224 -7.56 -10.93 1.02
C GLY A 224 -8.89 -11.10 1.74
N GLY A 225 -9.64 -12.17 1.49
CA GLY A 225 -10.95 -12.39 2.11
C GLY A 225 -12.07 -11.49 1.55
N TYR A 226 -11.77 -10.72 0.48
CA TYR A 226 -12.78 -9.93 -0.23
C TYR A 226 -13.74 -10.83 -1.01
N ILE A 227 -13.28 -12.01 -1.44
CA ILE A 227 -14.10 -13.04 -2.09
C ILE A 227 -14.14 -14.27 -1.18
N GLN A 228 -15.26 -14.49 -0.49
CA GLN A 228 -15.52 -15.77 0.19
C GLN A 228 -15.75 -16.86 -0.87
N TRP A 229 -14.73 -17.64 -1.19
CA TRP A 229 -14.85 -18.80 -2.09
C TRP A 229 -15.61 -19.94 -1.41
N ALA A 230 -16.92 -19.79 -1.33
CA ALA A 230 -17.85 -20.84 -0.93
C ALA A 230 -18.74 -21.23 -2.13
N PRO A 231 -18.17 -21.76 -3.22
CA PRO A 231 -18.93 -22.05 -4.44
C PRO A 231 -20.08 -23.03 -4.18
N GLY A 232 -19.88 -23.99 -3.26
CA GLY A 232 -20.93 -24.92 -2.83
C GLY A 232 -22.09 -24.25 -2.07
N GLU A 233 -21.80 -23.34 -1.15
CA GLU A 233 -22.84 -22.63 -0.40
C GLU A 233 -23.58 -21.61 -1.26
N ARG A 234 -22.86 -20.92 -2.17
CA ARG A 234 -23.46 -20.01 -3.15
C ARG A 234 -24.33 -20.75 -4.14
N ALA A 235 -23.89 -21.91 -4.65
CA ALA A 235 -24.70 -22.74 -5.53
C ALA A 235 -25.98 -23.23 -4.81
N ARG A 236 -25.88 -23.67 -3.55
CA ARG A 236 -27.07 -24.03 -2.75
C ARG A 236 -28.01 -22.85 -2.52
N LYS A 237 -27.48 -21.67 -2.16
CA LYS A 237 -28.29 -20.44 -2.00
C LYS A 237 -28.97 -20.05 -3.31
N TRP A 238 -28.29 -20.16 -4.44
CA TRP A 238 -28.87 -19.87 -5.75
C TRP A 238 -30.01 -20.84 -6.10
N VAL A 239 -29.82 -22.14 -5.89
CA VAL A 239 -30.88 -23.15 -6.10
C VAL A 239 -32.12 -22.83 -5.24
N HIS A 240 -31.93 -22.35 -4.02
CA HIS A 240 -33.05 -22.04 -3.12
C HIS A 240 -33.71 -20.69 -3.34
N THR A 241 -32.96 -19.66 -3.75
CA THR A 241 -33.47 -18.27 -3.82
C THR A 241 -33.67 -17.76 -5.24
N GLY A 242 -33.14 -18.45 -6.25
CA GLY A 242 -33.18 -18.02 -7.66
C GLY A 242 -32.41 -16.74 -7.96
N SER A 243 -31.73 -16.14 -6.96
CA SER A 243 -31.02 -14.87 -7.10
C SER A 243 -29.52 -15.06 -6.87
N PHE A 244 -28.72 -14.37 -7.68
CA PHE A 244 -27.26 -14.38 -7.56
C PHE A 244 -26.84 -13.06 -6.89
N SER A 245 -26.54 -13.10 -5.59
CA SER A 245 -25.90 -11.97 -4.90
C SER A 245 -24.38 -12.09 -5.10
N LEU A 246 -23.81 -11.14 -5.86
CA LEU A 246 -22.36 -11.02 -6.03
C LEU A 246 -21.68 -10.57 -4.74
#